data_AF-F9ZDE5-F1
#
_entry.id   AF-F9ZDE5-F1
#
_cell.length_a   1.000
_cell.length_b   1.000
_cell.length_c   1.000
_cell.angle_alpha   90.00
_cell.angle_beta   90.00
_cell.angle_gamma   90.00
#
_symmetry.space_group_name_H-M   'P 1'
#
loop_
_entity.id
_entity.type
_entity.pdbx_description
1 polymer ?
#
loop_
_entity_poly.entity_id
_entity_poly.type
_entity_poly.pdbx_seq_one_letter_code
_entity_poly.pdbx_strand_id
1 'polypeptide(L)'
;MKNREIVSQEELIKIINSLFKENDFSNDDCRECHVSGIKKLVEPDTDGCNWSRDIFFSGPRECIASIYKIIDSIRKNYNLKD
;
A
#
# COMPACT_ATOMS: atom_id res chain seq x y z
N MET A 1 -8.41 13.32 15.30
CA MET A 1 -7.48 12.41 14.61
C MET A 1 -8.19 11.10 14.40
N LYS A 2 -8.30 10.57 13.17
CA LYS A 2 -8.81 9.22 12.98
C LYS A 2 -7.78 8.26 13.58
N ASN A 3 -8.21 7.37 14.47
CA ASN A 3 -7.33 6.33 15.01
C ASN A 3 -6.99 5.38 13.86
N ARG A 4 -5.74 5.48 13.37
CA ARG A 4 -5.19 4.52 12.40
C ARG A 4 -4.82 3.24 13.13
N GLU A 5 -5.10 2.11 12.50
CA GLU A 5 -4.65 0.81 12.97
C GLU A 5 -3.13 0.70 12.80
N ILE A 6 -2.46 0.13 13.80
CA ILE A 6 -1.00 -0.06 13.81
C ILE A 6 -0.71 -1.50 13.42
N VAL A 7 -0.01 -1.70 12.31
CA VAL A 7 0.31 -3.02 11.76
C VAL A 7 1.81 -3.16 11.51
N SER A 8 2.30 -4.40 11.44
CA SER A 8 3.66 -4.66 10.95
C SER A 8 3.79 -4.34 9.46
N GLN A 9 5.03 -4.18 8.99
CA GLN A 9 5.30 -3.99 7.56
C GLN A 9 4.81 -5.17 6.71
N GLU A 10 4.99 -6.40 7.19
CA GLU A 10 4.54 -7.61 6.49
C GLU A 10 3.01 -7.67 6.38
N GLU A 11 2.29 -7.34 7.46
CA GLU A 11 0.83 -7.27 7.45
C GLU A 11 0.34 -6.19 6.50
N LEU A 12 0.95 -5.01 6.49
CA LEU A 12 0.55 -3.94 5.58
C LEU A 12 0.75 -4.34 4.12
N ILE A 13 1.88 -4.98 3.79
CA ILE A 13 2.14 -5.52 2.44
C ILE A 13 1.08 -6.57 2.06
N LYS A 14 0.72 -7.48 2.97
CA LYS A 14 -0.34 -8.46 2.74
C LYS A 14 -1.68 -7.79 2.47
N ILE A 15 -2.06 -6.78 3.26
CA ILE A 15 -3.31 -6.03 3.09
C ILE A 15 -3.35 -5.34 1.71
N ILE A 16 -2.28 -4.64 1.33
CA ILE A 16 -2.20 -3.96 0.03
C ILE A 16 -2.34 -4.96 -1.12
N ASN A 17 -1.60 -6.07 -1.07
CA ASN A 17 -1.63 -7.09 -2.12
C ASN A 17 -2.98 -7.84 -2.19
N SER A 18 -3.66 -8.06 -1.06
CA SER A 18 -5.02 -8.62 -1.07
C SER A 18 -6.01 -7.67 -1.75
N LEU A 19 -5.94 -6.37 -1.43
CA LEU A 19 -6.80 -5.37 -2.06
C LEU A 19 -6.54 -5.23 -3.56
N PHE A 20 -5.30 -5.42 -4.01
CA PHE A 20 -4.98 -5.47 -5.44
C PHE A 20 -5.70 -6.62 -6.14
N LYS A 21 -5.71 -7.81 -5.52
CA LYS A 21 -6.41 -8.99 -6.07
C LYS A 21 -7.93 -8.81 -6.11
N GLU A 22 -8.50 -8.19 -5.08
CA GLU A 22 -9.96 -7.98 -4.99
C GLU A 22 -10.49 -6.92 -5.95
N ASN A 23 -9.67 -5.92 -6.32
CA ASN A 23 -10.08 -4.84 -7.23
C ASN A 23 -9.93 -5.21 -8.72
N ASP A 24 -9.91 -6.50 -9.05
CA ASP A 24 -9.86 -7.02 -10.41
C ASP A 24 -8.68 -6.50 -11.25
N PHE A 25 -7.57 -6.15 -10.59
CA PHE A 25 -6.27 -6.06 -11.25
C PHE A 25 -5.76 -7.46 -11.61
N SER A 26 -6.61 -8.47 -11.72
CA SER A 26 -6.33 -9.84 -12.08
C SER A 26 -7.11 -10.21 -13.35
N ASN A 27 -6.92 -9.47 -14.45
CA ASN A 27 -7.01 -10.13 -15.74
C ASN A 27 -5.94 -11.23 -15.72
N ASP A 28 -6.22 -12.41 -16.26
CA ASP A 28 -5.44 -13.66 -16.09
C ASP A 28 -3.89 -13.60 -16.20
N ASP A 29 -3.32 -12.50 -16.71
CA ASP A 29 -1.89 -12.13 -16.77
C ASP A 29 -1.31 -11.41 -15.53
N CYS A 30 -2.10 -10.91 -14.60
CA CYS A 30 -1.61 -10.05 -13.51
C CYS A 30 -0.98 -10.78 -12.32
N ARG A 31 -0.54 -12.03 -12.51
CA ARG A 31 0.15 -12.82 -11.48
C ARG A 31 1.46 -12.16 -10.99
N GLU A 32 1.96 -11.18 -11.73
CA GLU A 32 3.20 -10.47 -11.41
C GLU A 32 2.99 -9.19 -10.59
N CYS A 33 1.75 -8.68 -10.50
CA CYS A 33 1.44 -7.43 -9.79
C CYS A 33 1.55 -7.58 -8.28
N HIS A 34 2.60 -7.03 -7.67
CA HIS A 34 2.76 -7.08 -6.22
C HIS A 34 3.59 -5.92 -5.66
N VAL A 35 3.25 -5.53 -4.44
CA VAL A 35 4.09 -4.70 -3.58
C VAL A 35 5.05 -5.59 -2.82
N SER A 36 6.34 -5.30 -2.93
CA SER A 36 7.40 -6.02 -2.21
C SER A 36 8.00 -5.19 -1.08
N GLY A 37 7.76 -3.87 -1.06
CA GLY A 37 8.36 -3.00 -0.07
C GLY A 37 7.62 -1.68 0.11
N ILE A 38 7.68 -1.23 1.36
CA ILE A 38 7.20 0.06 1.83
C ILE A 38 8.31 0.67 2.69
N LYS A 39 8.46 1.99 2.67
CA LYS A 39 9.50 2.66 3.46
C LYS A 39 8.86 3.33 4.66
N LYS A 40 9.29 2.98 5.87
CA LYS A 40 8.89 3.73 7.07
C LYS A 40 9.51 5.14 7.04
N LEU A 41 8.72 6.15 7.40
CA LEU A 41 9.18 7.52 7.50
C LEU A 41 9.74 7.77 8.90
N VAL A 42 10.78 8.61 8.99
CA VAL A 42 11.36 9.03 10.27
C VAL A 42 10.33 9.83 11.08
N GLU A 43 9.57 10.68 10.40
CA GLU A 43 8.45 11.45 10.95
C GLU A 43 7.21 11.20 10.08
N PRO A 44 6.00 11.17 10.68
CA PRO A 44 4.76 11.11 9.91
C PRO A 44 4.66 12.28 8.92
N ASP A 45 4.06 12.03 7.76
CA ASP A 45 3.79 13.06 6.77
C ASP A 45 2.66 14.02 7.21
N THR A 46 2.29 14.97 6.33
CA THR A 46 1.22 15.94 6.59
C THR A 46 -0.14 15.30 6.85
N ASP A 47 -0.36 14.07 6.38
CA ASP A 47 -1.59 13.31 6.62
C ASP A 47 -1.51 12.53 7.95
N GLY A 48 -0.36 12.51 8.62
CA GLY A 48 -0.09 11.74 9.84
C GLY A 48 0.17 10.26 9.56
N CYS A 49 0.57 9.92 8.33
CA CYS A 49 0.97 8.59 7.91
C CYS A 49 2.48 8.41 8.10
N ASN A 50 2.91 7.32 8.74
CA ASN A 50 4.33 7.11 9.08
C ASN A 50 5.09 6.18 8.10
N TRP A 51 4.57 5.99 6.89
CA TRP A 51 5.22 5.24 5.82
C TRP A 51 5.07 5.97 4.48
N SER A 52 5.91 5.64 3.51
CA SER A 52 6.00 6.34 2.23
C SER A 52 4.79 6.05 1.35
N ARG A 53 4.35 7.05 0.59
CA ARG A 53 3.37 6.83 -0.47
C ARG A 53 4.00 6.07 -1.64
N ASP A 54 5.27 6.34 -1.91
CA ASP A 54 6.05 5.64 -2.92
C ASP A 54 6.34 4.21 -2.43
N ILE A 55 5.97 3.23 -3.24
CA ILE A 55 6.11 1.81 -2.93
C ILE A 55 6.92 1.10 -4.02
N PHE A 56 7.54 -0.02 -3.65
CA PHE A 56 8.13 -0.92 -4.63
C PHE A 56 7.04 -1.78 -5.23
N PHE A 57 6.60 -1.42 -6.43
CA PHE A 57 5.60 -2.14 -7.21
C PHE A 57 6.24 -2.85 -8.39
N SER A 58 6.01 -4.15 -8.49
CA SER A 58 6.33 -4.96 -9.67
C SER A 58 5.05 -5.15 -10.46
N GLY A 59 4.96 -4.59 -11.68
CA GLY A 59 3.84 -4.80 -12.60
C GLY A 59 3.78 -3.73 -13.69
N PRO A 60 2.80 -3.82 -14.62
CA PRO A 60 2.66 -2.91 -15.75
C PRO A 60 2.45 -1.45 -15.32
N ARG A 61 2.98 -0.51 -16.11
CA ARG A 61 2.88 0.94 -15.83
C ARG A 61 1.44 1.44 -15.80
N GLU A 62 0.55 0.84 -16.58
CA GLU A 62 -0.89 1.16 -16.59
C GLU A 62 -1.59 0.88 -15.25
N CYS A 63 -1.09 -0.09 -14.45
CA CYS A 63 -1.64 -0.39 -13.13
C CYS A 63 -1.30 0.67 -12.08
N ILE A 64 -0.26 1.48 -12.33
CA ILE A 64 0.33 2.36 -11.30
C ILE A 64 -0.67 3.39 -10.75
N ALA A 65 -1.52 3.94 -11.61
CA ALA A 65 -2.50 4.96 -11.22
C ALA A 65 -3.54 4.37 -10.25
N SER A 66 -3.97 3.14 -10.50
CA SER A 66 -4.93 2.46 -9.64
C SER A 66 -4.31 2.00 -8.33
N ILE A 67 -3.05 1.58 -8.37
CA ILE A 67 -2.28 1.22 -7.18
C ILE A 67 -2.16 2.41 -6.24
N TYR A 68 -1.83 3.60 -6.77
CA TYR A 68 -1.79 4.81 -5.94
C TYR A 68 -3.14 5.14 -5.30
N LYS A 69 -4.28 4.86 -5.96
CA LYS A 69 -5.61 5.03 -5.34
C LYS A 69 -5.81 4.10 -4.14
N ILE A 70 -5.37 2.85 -4.25
CA ILE A 70 -5.44 1.88 -3.15
C ILE A 70 -4.50 2.31 -2.01
N ILE A 71 -3.26 2.70 -2.34
CA ILE A 71 -2.31 3.23 -1.36
C ILE A 71 -2.90 4.43 -0.63
N ASP A 72 -3.45 5.41 -1.33
CA ASP A 72 -4.07 6.60 -0.71
C ASP A 72 -5.25 6.25 0.20
N SER A 73 -5.98 5.17 -0.10
CA SER A 73 -7.02 4.63 0.79
C SER A 73 -6.42 3.98 2.04
N ILE A 74 -5.40 3.13 1.88
CA ILE A 74 -4.72 2.43 2.97
C ILE A 74 -4.10 3.44 3.95
N ARG A 75 -3.46 4.50 3.44
CA ARG A 75 -2.81 5.56 4.25
C ARG A 75 -3.76 6.29 5.21
N LYS A 76 -5.06 6.26 4.94
CA LYS A 76 -6.07 6.87 5.82
C LYS A 76 -6.38 5.99 7.04
N ASN A 77 -6.04 4.70 6.97
CA ASN A 77 -6.46 3.69 7.94
C ASN A 77 -5.30 3.03 8.68
N TYR A 78 -4.09 3.00 8.11
CA TYR A 78 -2.97 2.22 8.66
C TYR A 78 -1.69 3.02 8.86
N ASN A 79 -1.03 2.77 9.98
CA ASN A 79 0.36 3.15 10.27
C ASN A 79 1.19 1.90 10.57
N LEU A 80 2.50 2.02 10.36
CA LEU A 80 3.47 0.99 10.73
C LEU A 80 3.77 1.02 12.23
N LYS A 81 3.97 -0.15 12.80
CA LYS A 81 4.49 -0.33 14.15
C LYS A 81 5.89 0.26 14.28
N ASP A 82 6.22 0.70 15.50
CA ASP A 82 7.57 1.09 15.89
C ASP A 82 8.61 -0.01 15.80
#